data_AF-A0A6A5VUW2-F1
#
_entry.id   AF-A0A6A5VUW2-F1
#
_cell.length_a   1.000
_cell.length_b   1.000
_cell.length_c   1.000
_cell.angle_alpha   90.00
_cell.angle_beta   90.00
_cell.angle_gamma   90.00
#
_symmetry.space_group_name_H-M   'P 1'
#
loop_
_entity.id
_entity.type
_entity.pdbx_description
1 polymer ?
#
loop_
_entity_poly.entity_id
_entity_poly.type
_entity_poly.pdbx_seq_one_letter_code
_entity_poly.pdbx_strand_id
1 'polypeptide(L)'
;MRQLYITKVRPVTSYRCGAWFINGLKPGGGLIRWSISKGLLKQLARLQNSCLTQIAGARTRTSSQILQKEPHIEPIDVFLPLLAI
;
A
#
# COMPACT_ATOMS: atom_id res chain seq x y z
N MET A 1 0.86 10.28 14.99
CA MET A 1 0.38 9.04 14.32
C MET A 1 0.41 9.17 12.81
N ARG A 2 -0.49 9.99 12.23
CA ARG A 2 -0.59 10.21 10.77
C ARG A 2 0.72 10.68 10.12
N GLN A 3 1.34 11.71 10.69
CA GLN A 3 2.61 12.26 10.19
C GLN A 3 3.72 11.20 10.10
N LEU A 4 3.83 10.34 11.13
CA LEU A 4 4.85 9.29 11.20
C LEU A 4 4.63 8.22 10.11
N TYR A 5 3.39 7.78 9.92
CA TYR A 5 3.05 6.83 8.87
C TYR A 5 3.35 7.42 7.48
N ILE A 6 2.90 8.64 7.21
CA ILE A 6 3.06 9.30 5.91
C ILE A 6 4.53 9.57 5.58
N THR A 7 5.35 9.96 6.56
CA THR A 7 6.74 10.34 6.32
C THR A 7 7.72 9.17 6.34
N LYS A 8 7.41 8.06 7.03
CA LYS A 8 8.34 6.93 7.20
C LYS A 8 7.88 5.66 6.50
N VAL A 9 6.62 5.26 6.67
CA VAL A 9 6.12 3.96 6.17
C VAL A 9 5.66 4.08 4.72
N ARG A 10 4.85 5.10 4.41
CA ARG A 10 4.28 5.31 3.07
C ARG A 10 5.35 5.37 1.96
N PRO A 11 6.48 6.10 2.10
CA PRO A 11 7.50 6.18 1.05
C PRO A 11 8.18 4.84 0.78
N VAL A 12 8.41 4.03 1.83
CA VAL A 12 9.00 2.69 1.69
C VAL A 12 8.07 1.77 0.92
N THR A 13 6.77 1.82 1.22
CA THR A 13 5.76 1.01 0.52
C THR A 13 5.53 1.45 -0.92
N SER A 14 5.74 2.73 -1.25
CA SER A 14 5.51 3.28 -2.59
C SER A 14 6.77 3.41 -3.45
N TYR A 15 7.95 3.11 -2.91
CA TYR A 15 9.26 3.35 -3.57
C TYR A 15 9.37 2.73 -4.96
N ARG A 16 8.73 1.59 -5.22
CA ARG A 16 8.70 0.92 -6.53
C ARG A 16 7.36 0.95 -7.24
N CYS A 17 6.44 1.83 -6.82
CA CYS A 17 5.08 1.91 -7.37
C CYS A 17 5.09 2.11 -8.89
N GLY A 18 5.94 3.00 -9.42
CA GLY A 18 6.04 3.21 -10.86
C GLY A 18 6.40 1.95 -11.66
N ALA A 19 7.19 1.03 -11.10
CA ALA A 19 7.54 -0.24 -11.77
C ALA A 19 6.40 -1.28 -11.72
N TRP A 20 5.49 -1.16 -10.75
CA TRP A 20 4.38 -2.08 -10.53
C TRP A 20 3.19 -1.86 -11.45
N PHE A 21 2.99 -0.62 -11.91
CA PHE A 21 1.85 -0.21 -12.73
C PHE A 21 2.27 0.16 -14.15
N ILE A 22 3.45 -0.28 -14.60
CA ILE A 22 3.83 -0.16 -16.02
C ILE A 22 2.85 -1.04 -16.82
N ASN A 23 1.86 -0.39 -17.43
CA ASN A 23 1.00 -0.98 -18.44
C ASN A 23 1.79 -1.08 -19.74
N GLY A 24 2.59 -2.13 -19.86
CA GLY A 24 3.14 -2.56 -21.14
C GLY A 24 2.84 -4.03 -21.34
N LEU A 25 2.30 -4.38 -22.50
CA LEU A 25 2.47 -5.75 -22.97
C LEU A 25 3.95 -5.90 -23.33
N LYS A 26 4.58 -6.95 -22.80
CA LYS A 26 5.86 -7.42 -23.33
C LYS A 26 5.69 -7.62 -24.85
N PRO A 27 6.65 -7.24 -25.71
CA PRO A 27 6.60 -7.64 -27.11
C PRO A 27 6.50 -9.17 -27.17
N GLY A 28 5.33 -9.68 -27.58
CA GLY A 28 4.96 -11.11 -27.47
C GLY A 28 3.77 -11.45 -26.57
N GLY A 29 3.03 -10.47 -26.02
CA GLY A 29 1.71 -10.71 -25.42
C GLY A 29 1.69 -11.14 -23.94
N GLY A 30 2.78 -10.89 -23.20
CA GLY A 30 2.87 -11.21 -21.78
C GLY A 30 2.74 -10.00 -20.86
N LEU A 31 2.23 -10.20 -19.63
CA LEU A 31 2.33 -9.23 -18.55
C LEU A 31 3.82 -8.94 -18.25
N ILE A 32 4.15 -7.67 -18.02
CA ILE A 32 5.49 -7.29 -17.55
C ILE A 32 5.78 -7.99 -16.23
N ARG A 33 6.97 -8.61 -16.11
CA ARG A 33 7.43 -9.39 -14.94
C ARG A 33 7.29 -8.64 -13.60
N TRP A 34 7.28 -7.31 -13.65
CA TRP A 34 7.23 -6.43 -12.49
C TRP A 34 5.83 -5.93 -12.14
N SER A 35 4.78 -6.33 -12.88
CA SER A 35 3.40 -5.96 -12.57
C SER A 35 3.02 -6.44 -11.18
N ILE A 36 2.36 -5.59 -10.38
CA ILE A 36 1.90 -5.98 -9.05
C ILE A 36 0.83 -7.08 -9.15
N SER A 37 1.06 -8.19 -8.43
CA SER A 37 0.05 -9.24 -8.30
C SER A 37 -0.98 -8.88 -7.22
N LYS A 38 -2.21 -9.36 -7.37
CA LYS A 38 -3.25 -9.22 -6.31
C LYS A 38 -2.81 -9.81 -4.97
N GLY A 39 -1.95 -10.83 -4.97
CA GLY A 39 -1.40 -11.43 -3.75
C GLY A 39 -0.43 -10.49 -3.03
N LEU A 40 0.47 -9.85 -3.79
CA LEU A 40 1.42 -8.87 -3.25
C LEU A 40 0.69 -7.63 -2.72
N LEU A 41 -0.37 -7.19 -3.41
CA LEU A 41 -1.22 -6.10 -2.95
C LEU A 41 -1.89 -6.41 -1.59
N LYS A 42 -2.43 -7.62 -1.43
CA LYS A 42 -2.99 -8.08 -0.14
C LYS A 42 -1.93 -8.12 0.98
N GLN A 43 -0.70 -8.52 0.66
CA GLN A 43 0.40 -8.50 1.65
C GLN A 43 0.75 -7.08 2.06
N LEU A 44 0.84 -6.15 1.10
CA LEU A 44 1.07 -4.72 1.37
C LEU A 44 -0.04 -4.13 2.25
N ALA A 45 -1.31 -4.46 1.98
CA ALA A 45 -2.43 -4.00 2.80
C ALA A 45 -2.35 -4.52 4.25
N ARG A 46 -1.95 -5.79 4.44
CA ARG A 46 -1.71 -6.38 5.77
C ARG A 46 -0.55 -5.69 6.49
N LEU A 47 0.54 -5.39 5.79
CA LEU A 47 1.69 -4.67 6.34
C LEU A 47 1.31 -3.24 6.75
N GLN A 48 0.58 -2.50 5.91
CA GLN A 48 0.04 -1.19 6.26
C GLN A 48 -0.79 -1.26 7.54
N ASN A 49 -1.71 -2.22 7.65
CA ASN A 49 -2.54 -2.36 8.85
C ASN A 49 -1.70 -2.71 10.09
N SER A 50 -0.71 -3.59 9.97
CA SER A 50 0.20 -3.91 11.08
C SER A 50 0.98 -2.68 11.55
N CYS A 51 1.56 -1.90 10.61
CA CYS A 51 2.26 -0.67 10.92
C CYS A 51 1.33 0.37 11.54
N LEU A 52 0.09 0.52 11.04
CA LEU A 52 -0.89 1.43 11.61
C LEU A 52 -1.26 1.02 13.03
N THR A 53 -1.50 -0.26 13.31
CA THR A 53 -1.78 -0.75 14.66
C THR A 53 -0.62 -0.48 15.63
N GLN A 54 0.63 -0.73 15.19
CA GLN A 54 1.82 -0.49 16.00
C GLN A 54 2.04 1.01 16.26
N ILE A 55 1.94 1.84 15.22
CA ILE A 55 2.07 3.30 15.36
C ILE A 55 0.95 3.84 16.24
N ALA A 56 -0.29 3.37 16.04
CA ALA A 56 -1.51 3.67 16.82
C ALA A 56 -1.40 3.33 18.32
N GLY A 57 -0.50 2.43 18.72
CA GLY A 57 -0.56 1.78 20.03
C GLY A 57 -1.88 1.01 20.24
N ALA A 58 -2.55 0.62 19.15
CA ALA A 58 -3.87 0.03 19.19
C ALA A 58 -3.81 -1.47 19.49
N ARG A 59 -4.86 -2.00 20.13
CA ARG A 59 -4.99 -3.43 20.39
C ARG A 59 -5.09 -4.18 19.05
N THR A 60 -4.49 -5.36 18.94
CA THR A 60 -4.41 -6.17 17.71
C THR A 60 -5.77 -6.49 17.06
N ARG A 61 -6.86 -6.28 17.79
CA ARG A 61 -8.24 -6.56 17.40
C ARG A 61 -9.01 -5.33 16.88
N THR A 62 -8.38 -4.16 16.81
CA THR A 62 -9.00 -2.94 16.30
C THR A 62 -9.24 -3.07 14.79
N SER A 63 -10.45 -2.72 14.34
CA SER A 63 -10.82 -2.78 12.92
C SER A 63 -9.88 -1.91 12.08
N SER A 64 -9.34 -2.47 11.00
CA SER A 64 -8.51 -1.74 10.04
C SER A 64 -9.24 -0.54 9.45
N GLN A 65 -10.56 -0.59 9.34
CA GLN A 65 -11.37 0.54 8.87
C GLN A 65 -11.34 1.71 9.85
N ILE A 66 -11.36 1.45 11.16
CA ILE A 66 -11.29 2.49 12.18
C ILE A 66 -9.90 3.12 12.19
N LEU A 67 -8.86 2.27 12.11
CA LEU A 67 -7.45 2.68 12.06
C LEU A 67 -7.07 3.47 10.80
N GLN A 68 -7.79 3.29 9.69
CA GLN A 68 -7.59 4.06 8.45
C GLN A 68 -8.44 5.34 8.44
N LYS A 69 -9.64 5.30 9.03
CA LYS A 69 -10.59 6.43 9.05
C LYS A 69 -10.23 7.50 10.08
N GLU A 70 -9.74 7.14 11.27
CA GLU A 70 -9.27 8.09 12.28
C GLU A 70 -8.14 9.02 11.80
N PRO A 71 -7.07 8.50 11.17
CA PRO A 71 -5.99 9.35 10.67
C PRO A 71 -6.17 9.81 9.22
N HIS A 72 -7.30 9.53 8.56
CA HIS A 72 -7.54 9.86 7.15
C HIS A 72 -6.38 9.40 6.24
N ILE A 73 -6.05 8.11 6.33
CA ILE A 73 -4.98 7.46 5.55
C ILE A 73 -5.66 6.54 4.53
N GLU A 74 -5.44 6.79 3.24
CA GLU A 74 -6.01 5.91 2.22
C GLU A 74 -5.42 4.48 2.33
N PRO A 75 -6.24 3.44 2.06
CA PRO A 75 -5.72 2.09 1.90
C PRO A 75 -4.70 2.04 0.75
N ILE A 76 -3.67 1.20 0.90
CA ILE A 76 -2.59 1.08 -0.09
C ILE A 76 -3.10 0.72 -1.48
N ASP A 77 -4.21 -0.02 -1.53
CA ASP A 77 -4.87 -0.49 -2.75
C ASP A 77 -5.44 0.66 -3.59
N VAL A 78 -5.77 1.79 -2.95
CA VAL A 78 -6.26 3.00 -3.59
C VAL A 78 -5.11 3.98 -3.82
N PHE A 79 -4.18 4.08 -2.87
CA PHE A 79 -3.06 5.01 -2.94
C PHE A 79 -2.06 4.68 -4.05
N LEU A 80 -1.70 3.40 -4.22
CA LEU A 80 -0.70 2.99 -5.20
C LEU A 80 -1.14 3.27 -6.66
N PRO A 81 -2.37 2.92 -7.09
CA PRO A 81 -2.84 3.30 -8.42
C PRO A 81 -2.86 4.82 -8.65
N LEU A 82 -3.27 5.61 -7.65
CA LEU A 82 -3.30 7.08 -7.75
C LEU A 82 -1.90 7.68 -7.92
N LEU A 83 -0.89 7.08 -7.31
CA LEU A 83 0.51 7.53 -7.41
C LEU A 83 1.20 7.08 -8.71
N ALA A 84 0.62 6.13 -9.43
CA ALA A 84 1.15 5.62 -10.69
C ALA A 84 0.64 6.38 -11.94
N ILE A 85 -0.32 7.28 -11.78
CA ILE A 85 -0.83 8.20 -12.82
C ILE A 85 0.13 9.38 -12.95
#